data_AF-A0A1V5R6A3-F1
#
_entry.id   AF-A0A1V5R6A3-F1
#
_cell.length_a   1.000
_cell.length_b   1.000
_cell.length_c   1.000
_cell.angle_alpha   90.00
_cell.angle_beta   90.00
_cell.angle_gamma   90.00
#
_symmetry.space_group_name_H-M   'P 1'
#
loop_
_entity.id
_entity.type
_entity.pdbx_description
1 polymer ?
#
loop_
_entity_poly.entity_id
_entity_poly.type
_entity_poly.pdbx_seq_one_letter_code
_entity_poly.pdbx_strand_id
1 'polypeptide(L)'
;MRGVFEAELMEVERAAAQKIAEWPEKYLAGLAELMDKFQRAGDYGGWESVKDETGRFEADRAIMQRNVVMQPAELADLQKKFLQLREEHKRGRAENVVNTTEKYVKKLQELQKKLTVEGQMETAAIVNAEIKRVHARADFIEAQNEISPQGPPVPPTLREVVAPAAGNSPQQ
;
A
#
# COMPACT_ATOMS: atom_id res chain seq x y z
N MET A 1 4.65 -2.65 -23.94
CA MET A 1 4.60 -3.34 -22.62
C MET A 1 4.99 -2.42 -21.48
N ARG A 2 6.17 -1.80 -21.48
CA ARG A 2 6.58 -0.85 -20.43
C ARG A 2 5.63 0.34 -20.25
N GLY A 3 5.21 1.00 -21.34
CA GLY A 3 4.27 2.13 -21.25
C GLY A 3 2.89 1.77 -20.69
N VAL A 4 2.43 0.53 -20.87
CA VAL A 4 1.16 0.05 -20.28
C VAL A 4 1.34 -0.12 -18.77
N PHE A 5 2.45 -0.69 -18.33
CA PHE A 5 2.78 -0.81 -16.90
C PHE A 5 2.93 0.56 -16.22
N GLU A 6 3.60 1.51 -16.87
CA GLU A 6 3.72 2.88 -16.35
C GLU A 6 2.36 3.57 -16.25
N ALA A 7 1.47 3.38 -17.23
CA ALA A 7 0.10 3.88 -17.16
C ALA A 7 -0.72 3.22 -16.05
N GLU A 8 -0.63 1.90 -15.87
CA GLU A 8 -1.31 1.18 -14.79
C GLU A 8 -0.87 1.68 -13.42
N LEU A 9 0.44 1.93 -13.21
CA LEU A 9 0.93 2.51 -11.96
C LEU A 9 0.46 3.95 -11.74
N MET A 10 0.42 4.78 -12.79
CA MET A 10 -0.12 6.14 -12.66
C MET A 10 -1.60 6.12 -12.27
N GLU A 11 -2.40 5.19 -12.78
CA GLU A 11 -3.80 5.06 -12.37
C GLU A 11 -3.95 4.58 -10.92
N VAL A 12 -3.08 3.68 -10.44
CA VAL A 12 -3.04 3.28 -9.02
C VAL A 12 -2.76 4.51 -8.13
N GLU A 13 -1.75 5.30 -8.47
CA GLU A 13 -1.41 6.51 -7.72
C GLU A 13 -2.51 7.57 -7.79
N ARG A 14 -3.14 7.75 -8.97
CA ARG A 14 -4.27 8.68 -9.13
C ARG A 14 -5.47 8.27 -8.29
N ALA A 15 -5.82 6.99 -8.30
CA ALA A 15 -6.93 6.47 -7.49
C ALA A 15 -6.64 6.59 -5.98
N ALA A 16 -5.39 6.38 -5.56
CA ALA A 16 -4.98 6.59 -4.19
C ALA A 16 -5.04 8.08 -3.80
N ALA A 17 -4.54 8.98 -4.64
CA ALA A 17 -4.59 10.41 -4.43
C ALA A 17 -6.02 10.93 -4.30
N GLN A 18 -6.96 10.42 -5.10
CA GLN A 18 -8.39 10.75 -4.98
C GLN A 18 -8.95 10.36 -3.61
N LYS A 19 -8.68 9.13 -3.15
CA LYS A 19 -9.12 8.69 -1.81
C LYS A 19 -8.51 9.53 -0.69
N ILE A 20 -7.25 9.93 -0.84
CA ILE A 20 -6.54 10.82 0.10
C ILE A 20 -7.12 12.25 0.08
N ALA A 21 -7.62 12.72 -1.07
CA ALA A 21 -8.25 14.03 -1.19
C ALA A 21 -9.67 14.06 -0.63
N GLU A 22 -10.43 12.95 -0.72
CA GLU A 22 -11.84 12.89 -0.34
C GLU A 22 -12.09 12.67 1.16
N TRP A 23 -11.20 11.95 1.86
CA TRP A 23 -11.45 11.60 3.26
C TRP A 23 -11.58 12.81 4.21
N PRO A 24 -10.86 13.95 4.05
CA PRO A 24 -11.00 15.09 4.95
C PRO A 24 -12.40 15.69 4.91
N GLU A 25 -13.01 15.77 3.72
CA GLU A 25 -14.38 16.25 3.57
C GLU A 25 -15.38 15.29 4.20
N LYS A 26 -15.19 13.98 4.01
CA LYS A 26 -16.01 12.95 4.67
C LYS A 26 -15.88 12.99 6.19
N TYR A 27 -14.70 13.33 6.72
CA TYR A 27 -14.49 13.47 8.15
C TYR A 27 -15.19 14.71 8.72
N LEU A 28 -15.06 15.87 8.04
CA LEU A 28 -15.76 17.10 8.41
C LEU A 28 -17.29 16.93 8.37
N ALA A 29 -17.81 16.22 7.36
CA ALA A 29 -19.23 15.90 7.30
C ALA A 29 -19.68 15.05 8.51
N GLY A 30 -18.89 14.04 8.89
CA GLY A 30 -19.17 13.23 10.08
C GLY A 30 -19.11 14.04 11.39
N LEU A 31 -18.19 15.01 11.49
CA LEU A 31 -18.14 15.93 12.64
C LEU A 31 -19.40 16.82 12.69
N ALA A 32 -19.83 17.36 11.55
CA ALA A 32 -21.06 18.16 11.47
C ALA A 32 -22.30 17.36 11.90
N GLU A 33 -22.42 16.10 11.47
CA GLU A 33 -23.50 15.20 11.91
C GLU A 33 -23.48 14.96 13.43
N LEU A 34 -22.30 14.80 14.04
CA LEU A 34 -22.16 14.67 15.49
C LEU A 34 -22.53 15.97 16.22
N MET A 35 -22.14 17.13 15.70
CA MET A 35 -22.55 18.42 16.26
C MET A 35 -24.08 18.54 16.27
N ASP A 36 -24.75 18.27 15.14
CA ASP A 36 -26.21 18.30 15.06
C ASP A 36 -26.86 17.32 16.04
N LYS A 37 -26.30 16.11 16.19
CA LYS A 37 -26.78 15.10 17.13
C LYS A 37 -26.70 15.58 18.57
N PHE A 38 -25.54 16.08 19.01
CA PHE A 38 -25.36 16.55 20.39
C PHE A 38 -26.19 17.81 20.67
N GLN A 39 -26.33 18.71 19.70
CA GLN A 39 -27.23 19.87 19.80
C GLN A 39 -28.68 19.44 20.04
N ARG A 40 -29.20 18.49 19.24
CA ARG A 40 -30.57 17.97 19.41
C ARG A 40 -30.77 17.22 20.73
N ALA A 41 -29.72 16.57 21.23
CA ALA A 41 -29.73 15.90 22.52
C ALA A 41 -29.59 16.85 23.73
N GLY A 42 -29.29 18.14 23.49
CA GLY A 42 -29.00 19.11 24.55
C GLY A 42 -27.67 18.83 25.28
N ASP A 43 -26.78 18.04 24.68
CA ASP A 43 -25.47 17.72 25.24
C ASP A 43 -24.43 18.76 24.80
N TYR A 44 -24.29 19.81 25.60
CA TYR A 44 -23.31 20.87 25.33
C TYR A 44 -21.87 20.35 25.39
N GLY A 45 -21.54 19.45 26.31
CA GLY A 45 -20.17 18.95 26.48
C GLY A 45 -19.72 18.11 25.29
N GLY A 46 -20.62 17.25 24.78
CA GLY A 46 -20.41 16.52 23.54
C GLY A 46 -20.29 17.44 22.34
N TRP A 47 -21.16 18.44 22.22
CA TRP A 47 -21.13 19.43 21.13
C TRP A 47 -19.84 20.25 21.10
N GLU A 48 -19.40 20.78 22.25
CA GLU A 48 -18.19 21.58 22.40
C GLU A 48 -16.94 20.77 22.01
N SER A 49 -16.88 19.50 22.44
CA SER A 49 -15.78 18.60 22.09
C SER A 49 -15.66 18.38 20.58
N VAL A 50 -16.78 18.22 19.87
CA VAL A 50 -16.79 18.05 18.41
C VAL A 50 -16.42 19.36 17.70
N LYS A 51 -16.87 20.51 18.21
CA LYS A 51 -16.50 21.83 17.69
C LYS A 51 -14.99 22.08 17.80
N ASP A 52 -14.39 21.75 18.93
CA ASP A 52 -12.95 21.92 19.14
C ASP A 52 -12.14 21.00 18.23
N GLU A 53 -12.60 19.74 18.05
CA GLU A 53 -12.00 18.83 17.08
C GLU A 53 -12.13 19.33 15.64
N THR A 54 -13.25 19.96 15.30
CA THR A 54 -13.47 20.55 13.98
C THR A 54 -12.46 21.67 13.73
N GLY A 55 -12.29 22.60 14.68
CA GLY A 55 -11.30 23.66 14.57
C GLY A 55 -9.86 23.13 14.46
N ARG A 56 -9.51 22.11 15.27
CA ARG A 56 -8.21 21.45 15.19
C ARG A 56 -8.01 20.76 13.83
N PHE A 57 -9.00 20.04 13.33
CA PHE A 57 -8.89 19.32 12.07
C PHE A 57 -8.80 20.27 10.87
N GLU A 58 -9.53 21.39 10.89
CA GLU A 58 -9.43 22.40 9.83
C GLU A 58 -8.03 23.02 9.76
N ALA A 59 -7.37 23.22 10.91
CA ALA A 59 -6.01 23.72 11.01
C ALA A 59 -4.94 22.70 10.57
N ASP A 60 -5.01 21.47 11.08
CA ASP A 60 -3.95 20.47 10.88
C ASP A 60 -4.19 19.55 9.67
N ARG A 61 -5.45 19.38 9.25
CA ARG A 61 -5.90 18.42 8.21
C ARG A 61 -5.36 16.99 8.40
N ALA A 62 -5.11 16.61 9.65
CA ALA A 62 -4.53 15.32 10.02
C ALA A 62 -5.27 14.71 11.21
N ILE A 63 -5.41 13.38 11.21
CA ILE A 63 -5.84 12.61 12.38
C ILE A 63 -4.67 11.74 12.80
N MET A 64 -4.27 11.84 14.06
CA MET A 64 -3.21 11.04 14.66
C MET A 64 -3.75 10.34 15.89
N GLN A 65 -3.12 9.22 16.30
CA GLN A 65 -3.56 8.45 17.46
C GLN A 65 -3.66 9.30 18.74
N ARG A 66 -2.78 10.28 18.90
CA ARG A 66 -2.77 11.23 20.03
C ARG A 66 -3.98 12.18 20.07
N ASN A 67 -4.66 12.35 18.92
CA ASN A 67 -5.82 13.24 18.81
C ASN A 67 -7.12 12.52 19.18
N VAL A 68 -7.09 11.19 19.36
CA VAL A 68 -8.28 10.41 19.71
C VAL A 68 -8.70 10.77 21.13
N VAL A 69 -9.86 11.41 21.26
CA VAL A 69 -10.41 11.78 22.57
C VAL A 69 -11.03 10.55 23.24
N MET A 70 -11.10 10.56 24.58
CA MET A 70 -11.76 9.50 25.34
C MET A 70 -13.28 9.71 25.43
N GLN A 71 -13.73 10.96 25.35
CA GLN A 71 -15.12 11.37 25.39
C GLN A 71 -15.33 12.58 24.47
N PRO A 72 -16.51 12.72 23.85
CA PRO A 72 -17.62 11.76 23.85
C PRO A 72 -17.28 10.49 23.03
N ALA A 73 -17.87 9.36 23.39
CA ALA A 73 -17.56 8.06 22.78
C ALA A 73 -17.79 8.06 21.25
N GLU A 74 -18.85 8.72 20.78
CA GLU A 74 -19.14 8.80 19.35
C GLU A 74 -18.08 9.58 18.57
N LEU A 75 -17.47 10.60 19.17
CA LEU A 75 -16.35 11.33 18.56
C LEU A 75 -15.10 10.44 18.49
N ALA A 76 -14.82 9.71 19.57
CA ALA A 76 -13.72 8.76 19.62
C ALA A 76 -13.86 7.67 18.54
N ASP A 77 -15.06 7.15 18.35
CA ASP A 77 -15.35 6.12 17.33
C ASP A 77 -15.24 6.68 15.91
N LEU A 78 -15.69 7.91 15.67
CA LEU A 78 -15.49 8.59 14.39
C LEU A 78 -14.00 8.78 14.09
N GLN A 79 -13.21 9.24 15.06
CA GLN A 79 -11.76 9.40 14.91
C GLN A 79 -11.05 8.07 14.61
N LYS A 80 -11.38 7.01 15.36
CA LYS A 80 -10.82 5.66 15.13
C LYS A 80 -11.19 5.13 13.74
N LYS A 81 -12.45 5.31 13.32
CA LYS A 81 -12.92 4.89 11.98
C LYS A 81 -12.08 5.54 10.88
N PHE A 82 -11.84 6.84 10.96
CA PHE A 82 -11.05 7.54 9.94
C PHE A 82 -9.55 7.30 10.03
N LEU A 83 -9.01 7.01 11.23
CA LEU A 83 -7.65 6.49 11.37
C LEU A 83 -7.49 5.14 10.65
N GLN A 84 -8.40 4.20 10.90
CA GLN A 84 -8.40 2.90 10.22
C GLN A 84 -8.55 3.05 8.71
N LEU A 85 -9.49 3.89 8.25
CA LEU A 85 -9.69 4.16 6.83
C LEU A 85 -8.42 4.69 6.15
N ARG A 86 -7.67 5.57 6.83
CA ARG A 86 -6.40 6.10 6.32
C ARG A 86 -5.33 5.01 6.21
N GLU A 87 -5.18 4.17 7.22
CA GLU A 87 -4.25 3.04 7.17
C GLU A 87 -4.65 2.01 6.10
N GLU A 88 -5.95 1.77 5.91
CA GLU A 88 -6.48 0.94 4.83
C GLU A 88 -6.21 1.52 3.45
N HIS A 89 -6.38 2.83 3.27
CA HIS A 89 -6.05 3.51 2.00
C HIS A 89 -4.56 3.43 1.70
N LYS A 90 -3.70 3.64 2.71
CA LYS A 90 -2.25 3.52 2.58
C LYS A 90 -1.85 2.10 2.19
N ARG A 91 -2.31 1.11 2.95
CA ARG A 91 -2.05 -0.31 2.69
C ARG A 91 -2.60 -0.75 1.33
N GLY A 92 -3.82 -0.34 0.98
CA GLY A 92 -4.43 -0.68 -0.31
C GLY A 92 -3.69 -0.08 -1.51
N ARG A 93 -3.13 1.13 -1.38
CA ARG A 93 -2.22 1.69 -2.40
C ARG A 93 -0.99 0.81 -2.56
N ALA A 94 -0.32 0.50 -1.44
CA ALA A 94 0.88 -0.33 -1.45
C ALA A 94 0.63 -1.71 -2.08
N GLU A 95 -0.45 -2.38 -1.67
CA GLU A 95 -0.87 -3.67 -2.24
C GLU A 95 -1.07 -3.59 -3.76
N ASN A 96 -1.71 -2.52 -4.25
CA ASN A 96 -1.93 -2.35 -5.69
C ASN A 96 -0.64 -2.06 -6.47
N VAL A 97 0.29 -1.28 -5.91
CA VAL A 97 1.62 -1.02 -6.51
C VAL A 97 2.40 -2.33 -6.62
N VAL A 98 2.44 -3.12 -5.55
CA VAL A 98 3.12 -4.42 -5.54
C VAL A 98 2.48 -5.38 -6.54
N ASN A 99 1.15 -5.56 -6.49
CA ASN A 99 0.44 -6.46 -7.39
C ASN A 99 0.63 -6.10 -8.88
N THR A 100 0.59 -4.80 -9.22
CA THR A 100 0.78 -4.33 -10.60
C THR A 100 2.22 -4.60 -11.06
N THR A 101 3.18 -4.36 -10.19
CA THR A 101 4.60 -4.58 -10.45
C THR A 101 4.93 -6.06 -10.62
N GLU A 102 4.45 -6.93 -9.74
CA GLU A 102 4.67 -8.38 -9.83
C GLU A 102 4.04 -8.97 -11.09
N LYS A 103 2.83 -8.53 -11.47
CA LYS A 103 2.20 -8.93 -12.74
C LYS A 103 3.06 -8.54 -13.94
N TYR A 104 3.68 -7.36 -13.93
CA TYR A 104 4.57 -6.94 -15.00
C TYR A 104 5.87 -7.75 -15.02
N VAL A 105 6.51 -7.94 -13.86
CA VAL A 105 7.72 -8.77 -13.73
C VAL A 105 7.48 -10.19 -14.23
N LYS A 106 6.35 -10.81 -13.88
CA LYS A 106 6.01 -12.16 -14.35
C LYS A 106 5.93 -12.24 -15.88
N LYS A 107 5.28 -11.27 -16.53
CA LYS A 107 5.23 -11.19 -18.01
C LYS A 107 6.63 -11.06 -18.62
N LEU A 108 7.52 -10.28 -18.00
CA LEU A 108 8.91 -10.14 -18.44
C LEU A 108 9.70 -11.44 -18.25
N GLN A 109 9.51 -12.17 -17.14
CA GLN A 109 10.16 -13.46 -16.89
C GLN A 109 9.73 -14.52 -17.92
N GLU A 110 8.44 -14.57 -18.25
CA GLU A 110 7.90 -15.45 -19.29
C GLU A 110 8.50 -15.11 -20.66
N LEU A 111 8.59 -13.82 -21.00
CA LEU A 111 9.22 -13.35 -22.23
C LEU A 111 10.72 -13.69 -22.28
N GLN A 112 11.46 -13.44 -21.19
CA GLN A 112 12.87 -13.77 -21.08
C GLN A 112 13.09 -15.27 -21.31
N LYS A 113 12.29 -16.12 -20.67
CA LYS A 113 12.37 -17.58 -20.83
C LYS A 113 12.18 -17.98 -22.30
N LYS A 114 11.17 -17.41 -22.97
CA LYS A 114 10.91 -17.66 -24.40
C LYS A 114 12.10 -17.27 -25.28
N LEU A 115 12.63 -16.06 -25.10
CA LEU A 115 13.77 -15.54 -25.87
C LEU A 115 15.03 -16.38 -25.68
N THR A 116 15.28 -16.85 -24.45
CA THR A 116 16.41 -17.74 -24.15
C THR A 116 16.28 -19.07 -24.88
N VAL A 117 15.08 -19.67 -24.91
CA VAL A 117 14.82 -20.91 -25.65
C VAL A 117 15.00 -20.71 -27.16
N GLU A 118 14.64 -19.54 -27.67
CA GLU A 118 14.78 -19.17 -29.09
C GLU A 118 16.23 -18.76 -29.47
N GLY A 119 17.18 -18.80 -28.54
CA GLY A 119 18.58 -18.43 -28.77
C GLY A 119 18.84 -16.92 -28.84
N GLN A 120 17.84 -16.09 -28.55
CA GLN A 120 17.90 -14.62 -28.62
C GLN A 120 18.47 -14.00 -27.33
N MET A 121 19.73 -14.33 -27.02
CA MET A 121 20.37 -13.95 -25.75
C MET A 121 20.48 -12.44 -25.52
N GLU A 122 20.74 -11.67 -26.58
CA GLU A 122 20.88 -10.21 -26.49
C GLU A 122 19.55 -9.55 -26.11
N THR A 123 18.45 -9.98 -26.74
CA THR A 123 17.09 -9.55 -26.37
C THR A 123 16.71 -10.02 -24.96
N ALA A 124 17.08 -11.25 -24.58
CA ALA A 124 16.84 -11.77 -23.24
C ALA A 124 17.60 -10.97 -22.16
N ALA A 125 18.80 -10.47 -22.47
CA ALA A 125 19.59 -9.61 -21.58
C ALA A 125 18.92 -8.24 -21.37
N ILE A 126 18.30 -7.66 -22.41
CA ILE A 126 17.52 -6.43 -22.30
C ILE A 126 16.33 -6.62 -21.35
N VAL A 127 15.60 -7.74 -21.50
CA VAL A 127 14.46 -8.06 -20.62
C VAL A 127 14.93 -8.27 -19.17
N ASN A 128 16.08 -8.93 -18.97
CA ASN A 128 16.68 -9.11 -17.64
C ASN A 128 17.04 -7.76 -16.98
N ALA A 129 17.58 -6.82 -17.75
CA ALA A 129 17.90 -5.49 -17.25
C ALA A 129 16.63 -4.74 -16.82
N GLU A 130 15.54 -4.87 -17.57
CA GLU A 130 14.24 -4.28 -17.19
C GLU A 130 13.68 -4.90 -15.90
N ILE A 131 13.75 -6.23 -15.73
CA ILE A 131 13.33 -6.89 -14.48
C ILE A 131 14.11 -6.31 -13.28
N LYS A 132 15.44 -6.18 -13.41
CA LYS A 132 16.28 -5.59 -12.36
C LYS A 132 15.91 -4.14 -12.08
N ARG A 133 15.66 -3.34 -13.13
CA ARG A 133 15.24 -1.94 -13.01
C ARG A 133 13.92 -1.83 -12.24
N VAL A 134 12.95 -2.69 -12.54
CA VAL A 134 11.63 -2.69 -11.90
C VAL A 134 11.73 -3.00 -10.40
N HIS A 135 12.54 -3.99 -10.01
CA HIS A 135 12.78 -4.29 -8.59
C HIS A 135 13.54 -3.19 -7.84
N ALA A 136 14.34 -2.40 -8.55
CA ALA A 136 15.10 -1.30 -7.95
C ALA A 136 14.30 0.01 -7.83
N ARG A 137 13.02 0.04 -8.24
CA ARG A 137 12.21 1.27 -8.12
C ARG A 137 11.89 1.55 -6.66
N ALA A 138 12.05 2.80 -6.26
CA ALA A 138 11.78 3.25 -4.88
C ALA A 138 10.32 3.02 -4.47
N ASP A 139 9.37 3.31 -5.35
CA ASP A 139 7.94 3.13 -5.08
C ASP A 139 7.56 1.67 -4.80
N PHE A 140 8.16 0.71 -5.50
CA PHE A 140 7.96 -0.71 -5.27
C PHE A 140 8.55 -1.16 -3.93
N ILE A 141 9.76 -0.69 -3.60
CA ILE A 141 10.43 -0.99 -2.32
C ILE A 141 9.64 -0.40 -1.14
N GLU A 142 9.21 0.85 -1.26
CA GLU A 142 8.37 1.53 -0.27
C GLU A 142 7.04 0.81 -0.07
N ALA A 143 6.35 0.46 -1.16
CA ALA A 143 5.10 -0.30 -1.09
C ALA A 143 5.29 -1.67 -0.43
N GLN A 144 6.40 -2.37 -0.71
CA GLN A 144 6.68 -3.65 -0.09
C GLN A 144 6.93 -3.53 1.43
N ASN A 145 7.64 -2.49 1.86
CA ASN A 145 7.84 -2.17 3.28
C ASN A 145 6.53 -1.75 3.97
N GLU A 146 5.61 -1.10 3.25
CA GLU A 146 4.30 -0.70 3.79
C GLU A 146 3.36 -1.90 4.04
N ILE A 147 3.46 -2.97 3.24
CA ILE A 147 2.64 -4.19 3.39
C ILE A 147 3.25 -5.15 4.42
N SER A 148 4.58 -5.27 4.43
CA SER A 148 5.30 -6.16 5.33
C SER A 148 6.44 -5.40 6.00
N PRO A 149 6.26 -4.91 7.25
CA PRO A 149 7.35 -4.25 7.99
C PRO A 149 8.52 -5.18 8.32
N GLN A 150 8.41 -6.48 8.02
CA GLN A 150 9.46 -7.50 8.16
C GLN A 150 10.34 -7.61 6.90
N GLY A 151 10.87 -6.49 6.41
CA GLY A 151 11.90 -6.42 5.36
C GLY A 151 11.54 -7.06 3.99
N PRO A 152 12.31 -6.77 2.93
CA PRO A 152 12.04 -7.35 1.62
C PRO A 152 12.16 -8.88 1.69
N PRO A 153 11.24 -9.64 1.05
CA PRO A 153 11.43 -11.08 0.90
C PRO A 153 12.76 -11.30 0.20
N VAL A 154 13.66 -12.01 0.87
CA VAL A 154 14.96 -12.40 0.31
C VAL A 154 14.67 -13.06 -1.05
N PRO A 155 15.21 -12.54 -2.16
CA PRO A 155 14.98 -13.16 -3.46
C PRO A 155 15.36 -14.64 -3.36
N PRO A 156 14.55 -15.58 -3.89
CA PRO A 156 14.95 -16.97 -3.93
C PRO A 156 16.26 -17.05 -4.71
N THR A 157 17.35 -17.28 -4.00
CA THR A 157 18.66 -17.50 -4.59
C THR A 157 18.53 -18.66 -5.56
N LEU A 158 18.78 -18.39 -6.84
CA LEU A 158 19.00 -19.36 -7.91
C LEU A 158 20.24 -20.21 -7.59
N ARG A 159 20.13 -21.09 -6.58
CA ARG A 159 21.17 -22.04 -6.17
C ARG A 159 20.58 -23.39 -5.77
N GLU A 160 19.52 -23.81 -6.44
CA GLU A 160 19.01 -25.17 -6.33
C GLU A 160 18.75 -25.77 -7.73
N VAL A 161 19.70 -25.59 -8.63
CA VAL A 161 19.84 -26.42 -9.82
C VAL A 161 21.34 -26.66 -9.99
N VAL A 162 21.74 -27.92 -10.18
CA VAL A 162 23.09 -28.52 -10.27
C VAL A 162 23.53 -29.14 -8.93
N ALA A 163 23.67 -30.46 -8.72
CA ALA A 163 23.48 -31.67 -9.53
C ALA A 163 23.48 -32.91 -8.56
N PRO A 164 23.72 -34.17 -8.96
CA PRO A 164 22.73 -35.23 -9.02
C PRO A 164 23.01 -36.42 -8.07
N ALA A 165 22.11 -37.41 -8.10
CA ALA A 165 22.17 -38.68 -7.39
C ALA A 165 23.36 -39.58 -7.81
N ALA A 166 24.06 -40.11 -6.80
CA ALA A 166 24.75 -41.42 -6.72
C ALA A 166 25.25 -41.52 -5.26
N GLY A 167 25.00 -42.54 -4.43
CA GLY A 167 24.88 -43.98 -4.64
C GLY A 167 25.93 -44.67 -3.75
N ASN A 168 25.47 -45.52 -2.81
CA ASN A 168 26.21 -46.51 -1.99
C ASN A 168 27.03 -46.08 -0.73
N SER A 169 26.40 -46.30 0.45
CA SER A 169 26.74 -47.22 1.58
C SER A 169 28.20 -47.62 1.91
N PRO A 170 28.49 -48.27 3.07
CA PRO A 170 28.14 -47.99 4.48
C PRO A 170 29.32 -48.19 5.48
N GLN A 171 29.09 -47.90 6.77
CA GLN A 171 29.72 -48.46 8.00
C GLN A 171 31.25 -48.48 8.17
N GLN A 172 31.72 -47.93 9.30
CA GLN A 172 32.28 -48.73 10.41
C GLN A 172 31.95 -48.07 11.75
#